data_AF-A0A7S1N588-F1
#
_entry.id   AF-A0A7S1N588-F1
#
_cell.length_a   1.000
_cell.length_b   1.000
_cell.length_c   1.000
_cell.angle_alpha   90.00
_cell.angle_beta   90.00
_cell.angle_gamma   90.00
#
_symmetry.space_group_name_H-M   'P 1'
#
loop_
_entity.id
_entity.type
_entity.pdbx_description
1 polymer ?
#
loop_
_entity_poly.entity_id
_entity_poly.type
_entity_poly.pdbx_seq_one_letter_code
_entity_poly.pdbx_strand_id
1 'polypeptide(L)'
;LCGDRSGVVYQCPPTLRIRMPCRSASLGMHCDADYARHEGAEINFWVPFTRAWGTNSLWAESEPLRGDFRPFDVEAGVGVRFNGSRCRHYTRANDTGLTRVSIDFRVIPLSLWRNDWGGLIGDYATEVLAGPIDLVEDGGGTGPSDDAPG
;
A
#
# COMPACT_ATOMS: atom_id res chain seq x y z
N LEU A 1 2.72 7.75 14.07
CA LEU A 1 2.29 6.37 14.39
C LEU A 1 1.19 5.92 13.44
N CYS A 2 1.44 4.86 12.67
CA CYS A 2 0.39 4.11 11.96
C CYS A 2 0.07 2.92 12.85
N GLY A 3 -0.96 3.06 13.68
CA GLY A 3 -1.35 2.03 14.61
C GLY A 3 -2.61 2.45 15.34
N ASP A 4 -3.45 1.48 15.60
CA ASP A 4 -4.67 1.63 16.38
C ASP A 4 -4.59 0.63 17.53
N ARG A 5 -4.79 1.14 18.74
CA ARG A 5 -4.71 0.32 19.97
C ARG A 5 -5.72 -0.81 19.97
N SER A 6 -6.84 -0.63 19.26
CA SER A 6 -7.90 -1.62 19.13
C SER A 6 -7.50 -2.77 18.19
N GLY A 7 -6.52 -2.55 17.31
CA GLY A 7 -6.11 -3.49 16.28
C GLY A 7 -6.35 -2.98 14.86
N VAL A 8 -6.29 -3.87 13.88
CA VAL A 8 -6.53 -3.56 12.46
C VAL A 8 -7.38 -4.62 11.79
N VAL A 9 -8.10 -4.20 10.75
CA VAL A 9 -8.71 -5.11 9.77
C VAL A 9 -7.90 -5.05 8.50
N TYR A 10 -7.59 -6.20 7.91
CA TYR A 10 -6.81 -6.25 6.70
C TYR A 10 -7.37 -7.25 5.70
N GLN A 11 -7.21 -6.94 4.43
CA GLN A 11 -7.55 -7.83 3.33
C GLN A 11 -6.72 -9.13 3.43
N CYS A 12 -7.39 -10.27 3.44
CA CYS A 12 -6.77 -11.58 3.49
C CYS A 12 -7.58 -12.60 2.65
N PRO A 13 -6.97 -13.29 1.67
CA PRO A 13 -5.56 -13.21 1.27
C PRO A 13 -5.22 -11.91 0.52
N PRO A 14 -3.93 -11.51 0.46
CA PRO A 14 -3.50 -10.42 -0.40
C PRO A 14 -3.72 -10.78 -1.88
N THR A 15 -3.85 -9.77 -2.74
CA THR A 15 -4.00 -9.99 -4.18
C THR A 15 -2.64 -10.11 -4.86
N LEU A 16 -2.39 -11.23 -5.53
CA LEU A 16 -1.24 -11.40 -6.41
C LEU A 16 -1.43 -10.62 -7.72
N ARG A 17 -0.39 -9.90 -8.14
CA ARG A 17 -0.33 -9.19 -9.42
C ARG A 17 0.94 -9.58 -10.17
N ILE A 18 0.76 -10.01 -11.42
CA ILE A 18 1.86 -10.34 -12.32
C ILE A 18 1.77 -9.41 -13.53
N ARG A 19 2.85 -8.69 -13.83
CA ARG A 19 2.95 -7.73 -14.93
C ARG A 19 4.12 -8.08 -15.83
N MET A 20 3.84 -8.93 -16.81
CA MET A 20 4.78 -9.26 -17.89
C MET A 20 5.00 -8.07 -18.83
N PRO A 21 6.10 -8.03 -19.59
CA PRO A 21 6.27 -7.09 -20.70
C PRO A 21 5.07 -7.17 -21.65
N CYS A 22 4.47 -6.02 -21.95
CA CYS A 22 3.20 -5.95 -22.66
C CYS A 22 3.00 -4.62 -23.38
N ARG A 23 2.13 -4.60 -24.40
CA ARG A 23 1.79 -3.39 -25.17
C ARG A 23 0.62 -2.59 -24.60
N SER A 24 -0.07 -3.10 -23.58
CA SER A 24 -1.24 -2.47 -22.98
C SER A 24 -1.11 -2.37 -21.46
N ALA A 25 -1.71 -1.32 -20.89
CA ALA A 25 -1.92 -1.24 -19.45
C ALA A 25 -2.94 -2.29 -19.01
N SER A 26 -2.74 -2.91 -17.84
CA SER A 26 -3.73 -3.85 -17.29
C SER A 26 -4.76 -3.17 -16.39
N LEU A 27 -4.55 -1.91 -16.02
CA LEU A 27 -5.38 -1.20 -15.05
C LEU A 27 -5.42 0.28 -15.43
N GLY A 28 -6.64 0.77 -15.66
CA GLY A 28 -6.91 2.19 -15.92
C GLY A 28 -6.72 3.03 -14.67
N MET A 29 -6.80 4.35 -14.83
CA MET A 29 -6.70 5.29 -13.72
C MET A 29 -7.97 5.30 -12.88
N HIS A 30 -7.81 5.09 -11.58
CA HIS A 30 -8.87 5.05 -10.58
C HIS A 30 -8.27 5.33 -9.19
N CYS A 31 -9.11 5.58 -8.20
CA CYS A 31 -8.81 5.32 -6.79
C CYS A 31 -9.73 4.22 -6.27
N ASP A 32 -9.39 3.57 -5.15
CA ASP A 32 -10.19 2.43 -4.66
C ASP A 32 -11.62 2.88 -4.28
N ALA A 33 -11.80 4.13 -3.84
CA ALA A 33 -13.12 4.71 -3.55
C ALA A 33 -14.03 4.88 -4.79
N ASP A 34 -13.51 4.73 -6.01
CA ASP A 34 -14.34 4.71 -7.23
C ASP A 34 -15.12 3.38 -7.35
N TYR A 35 -14.76 2.36 -6.58
CA TYR A 35 -15.40 1.05 -6.58
C TYR A 35 -16.30 0.84 -5.35
N ALA A 36 -17.30 -0.03 -5.51
CA ALA A 36 -18.18 -0.40 -4.41
C ALA A 36 -17.42 -1.14 -3.30
N ARG A 37 -17.96 -1.10 -2.08
CA ARG A 37 -17.46 -1.86 -0.92
C ARG A 37 -16.07 -1.45 -0.44
N HIS A 38 -15.60 -0.27 -0.84
CA HIS A 38 -14.43 0.37 -0.26
C HIS A 38 -14.81 1.43 0.77
N GLU A 39 -14.06 1.49 1.87
CA GLU A 39 -14.17 2.47 2.95
C GLU A 39 -13.04 3.51 2.84
N GLY A 40 -13.35 4.76 3.20
CA GLY A 40 -12.40 5.89 3.03
C GLY A 40 -11.16 5.86 3.93
N ALA A 41 -11.08 4.91 4.86
CA ALA A 41 -9.97 4.73 5.81
C ALA A 41 -8.98 3.63 5.39
N GLU A 42 -9.13 3.07 4.20
CA GLU A 42 -8.22 2.07 3.64
C GLU A 42 -6.84 2.64 3.32
N ILE A 43 -5.81 1.95 3.81
CA ILE A 43 -4.42 2.20 3.48
C ILE A 43 -3.91 1.02 2.65
N ASN A 44 -3.37 1.31 1.46
CA ASN A 44 -2.84 0.31 0.57
C ASN A 44 -1.38 0.02 0.91
N PHE A 45 -1.05 -1.27 0.96
CA PHE A 45 0.31 -1.77 0.99
C PHE A 45 0.55 -2.56 -0.28
N TRP A 46 1.54 -2.14 -1.04
CA TRP A 46 1.94 -2.77 -2.29
C TRP A 46 3.40 -3.21 -2.18
N VAL A 47 3.65 -4.50 -2.38
CA VAL A 47 4.96 -5.12 -2.16
C VAL A 47 5.39 -5.86 -3.43
N PRO A 48 6.41 -5.37 -4.15
CA PRO A 48 6.95 -6.07 -5.30
C PRO A 48 8.01 -7.10 -4.87
N PHE A 49 7.99 -8.29 -5.47
CA PHE A 49 8.99 -9.35 -5.29
C PHE A 49 10.11 -9.32 -6.34
N THR A 50 10.03 -8.36 -7.26
CA THR A 50 10.99 -8.07 -8.32
C THR A 50 11.16 -6.56 -8.38
N ARG A 51 12.33 -6.03 -8.74
CA ARG A 51 12.53 -4.57 -8.84
C ARG A 51 11.43 -3.91 -9.67
N ALA A 52 10.83 -2.86 -9.10
CA ALA A 52 9.78 -2.11 -9.76
C ALA A 52 10.23 -0.68 -10.03
N TRP A 53 10.15 -0.26 -11.28
CA TRP A 53 10.59 1.05 -11.77
C TRP A 53 9.93 1.35 -13.11
N GLY A 54 9.88 2.64 -13.49
CA GLY A 54 9.34 3.04 -14.79
C GLY A 54 7.96 2.44 -15.10
N THR A 55 7.81 1.81 -16.26
CA THR A 55 6.51 1.32 -16.75
C THR A 55 6.07 -0.03 -16.18
N ASN A 56 6.97 -0.78 -15.54
CA ASN A 56 6.60 -2.02 -14.86
C ASN A 56 5.97 -1.77 -13.47
N SER A 57 6.05 -0.54 -12.96
CA SER A 57 5.60 -0.17 -11.61
C SER A 57 4.13 0.26 -11.56
N LEU A 58 3.61 0.43 -10.35
CA LEU A 58 2.37 1.15 -10.08
C LEU A 58 2.66 2.65 -10.11
N TRP A 59 1.81 3.42 -10.79
CA TRP A 59 1.89 4.88 -10.86
C TRP A 59 0.80 5.47 -10.00
N ALA A 60 1.12 6.40 -9.12
CA ALA A 60 0.16 7.02 -8.22
C ALA A 60 0.44 8.51 -8.02
N GLU A 61 -0.60 9.27 -7.66
CA GLU A 61 -0.45 10.64 -7.15
C GLU A 61 0.27 10.64 -5.79
N SER A 62 0.99 11.72 -5.49
CA SER A 62 1.61 11.89 -4.17
C SER A 62 0.59 12.15 -3.07
N GLU A 63 -0.46 12.91 -3.40
CA GLU A 63 -1.61 13.21 -2.55
C GLU A 63 -2.89 13.28 -3.41
N PRO A 64 -4.09 13.16 -2.82
CA PRO A 64 -5.33 13.16 -3.58
C PRO A 64 -5.48 14.41 -4.44
N LEU A 65 -5.88 14.22 -5.71
CA LEU A 65 -6.17 15.28 -6.68
C LEU A 65 -4.96 16.09 -7.18
N ARG A 66 -3.73 15.73 -6.80
CA ARG A 66 -2.51 16.43 -7.23
C ARG A 66 -2.18 16.29 -8.71
N GLY A 67 -2.53 15.17 -9.33
CA GLY A 67 -2.21 14.84 -10.72
C GLY A 67 -0.72 14.64 -11.01
N ASP A 68 0.14 14.55 -9.99
CA ASP A 68 1.60 14.49 -10.11
C ASP A 68 2.14 13.05 -10.14
N PHE A 69 1.53 12.22 -10.98
CA PHE A 69 1.77 10.78 -11.03
C PHE A 69 3.24 10.42 -11.23
N ARG A 70 3.75 9.56 -10.36
CA ARG A 70 5.09 8.97 -10.45
C ARG A 70 5.02 7.46 -10.25
N PRO A 71 5.93 6.69 -10.88
CA PRO A 71 6.06 5.28 -10.56
C PRO A 71 6.61 5.14 -9.14
N PHE A 72 6.20 4.10 -8.44
CA PHE A 72 6.96 3.64 -7.29
C PHE A 72 8.27 3.02 -7.76
N ASP A 73 9.39 3.67 -7.50
CA ASP A 73 10.72 3.16 -7.83
C ASP A 73 11.32 2.52 -6.57
N VAL A 74 11.27 1.20 -6.51
CA VAL A 74 11.64 0.41 -5.32
C VAL A 74 12.29 -0.91 -5.71
N GLU A 75 13.23 -1.35 -4.86
CA GLU A 75 13.85 -2.67 -4.97
C GLU A 75 12.89 -3.78 -4.54
N ALA A 76 13.21 -5.02 -4.93
CA ALA A 76 12.43 -6.19 -4.53
C ALA A 76 12.34 -6.32 -3.00
N GLY A 77 11.14 -6.57 -2.48
CA GLY A 77 10.85 -6.69 -1.05
C GLY A 77 10.59 -5.35 -0.34
N VAL A 78 10.89 -4.21 -0.97
CA VAL A 78 10.63 -2.89 -0.39
C VAL A 78 9.17 -2.50 -0.64
N GLY A 79 8.35 -2.65 0.40
CA GLY A 79 6.92 -2.32 0.36
C GLY A 79 6.65 -0.81 0.30
N VAL A 80 5.59 -0.44 -0.40
CA VAL A 80 5.10 0.94 -0.49
C VAL A 80 3.75 1.04 0.21
N ARG A 81 3.66 1.97 1.16
CA ARG A 81 2.40 2.38 1.79
C ARG A 81 1.91 3.66 1.12
N PHE A 82 0.67 3.67 0.63
CA PHE A 82 0.07 4.85 0.01
C PHE A 82 -1.44 4.90 0.24
N ASN A 83 -2.03 6.08 0.03
CA ASN A 83 -3.47 6.30 0.14
C ASN A 83 -4.17 5.91 -1.16
N GLY A 84 -4.24 4.63 -1.50
CA GLY A 84 -4.93 4.18 -2.73
C GLY A 84 -6.44 4.39 -2.69
N SER A 85 -7.03 4.54 -1.50
CA SER A 85 -8.43 4.95 -1.32
C SER A 85 -8.75 6.27 -2.01
N ARG A 86 -7.84 7.26 -1.98
CA ARG A 86 -8.08 8.61 -2.51
C ARG A 86 -7.08 9.11 -3.55
N CYS A 87 -5.84 8.61 -3.54
CA CYS A 87 -4.86 8.91 -4.57
C CYS A 87 -5.15 8.05 -5.79
N ARG A 88 -5.35 8.70 -6.92
CA ARG A 88 -5.51 7.99 -8.18
C ARG A 88 -4.23 7.26 -8.52
N HIS A 89 -4.38 6.07 -9.06
CA HIS A 89 -3.29 5.23 -9.47
C HIS A 89 -3.67 4.39 -10.69
N TYR A 90 -2.66 3.97 -11.43
CA TYR A 90 -2.81 3.24 -12.68
C TYR A 90 -1.54 2.50 -13.02
N THR A 91 -1.58 1.77 -14.13
CA THR A 91 -0.39 1.10 -14.66
C THR A 91 -0.16 1.45 -16.11
N ARG A 92 1.07 1.28 -16.58
CA ARG A 92 1.42 1.49 -17.98
C ARG A 92 1.67 0.16 -18.68
N ALA A 93 1.72 0.20 -20.01
CA ALA A 93 2.26 -0.92 -20.79
C ALA A 93 3.71 -1.16 -20.35
N ASN A 94 4.04 -2.39 -19.95
CA ASN A 94 5.37 -2.69 -19.42
C ASN A 94 6.36 -2.85 -20.57
N ASP A 95 7.23 -1.85 -20.75
CA ASP A 95 8.30 -1.81 -21.75
C ASP A 95 9.71 -2.04 -21.16
N THR A 96 9.81 -2.33 -19.86
CA THR A 96 11.10 -2.52 -19.17
C THR A 96 11.83 -3.81 -19.55
N GLY A 97 11.16 -4.73 -20.25
CA GLY A 97 11.67 -6.06 -20.55
C GLY A 97 11.67 -7.05 -19.37
N LEU A 98 11.26 -6.62 -18.17
CA LEU A 98 11.21 -7.45 -16.96
C LEU A 98 9.78 -7.66 -16.48
N THR A 99 9.42 -8.90 -16.14
CA THR A 99 8.16 -9.21 -15.47
C THR A 99 8.21 -8.70 -14.03
N ARG A 100 7.21 -7.90 -13.63
CA ARG A 100 7.00 -7.57 -12.22
C ARG A 100 6.07 -8.57 -11.56
N VAL A 101 6.49 -9.16 -10.44
CA VAL A 101 5.62 -9.90 -9.52
C VAL A 101 5.42 -9.07 -8.26
N SER A 102 4.19 -8.88 -7.81
CA SER A 102 3.88 -8.10 -6.61
C SER A 102 2.62 -8.61 -5.92
N ILE A 103 2.44 -8.24 -4.65
CA ILE A 103 1.15 -8.34 -3.96
C ILE A 103 0.65 -6.96 -3.54
N ASP A 104 -0.66 -6.84 -3.40
CA ASP A 104 -1.29 -5.71 -2.72
C ASP A 104 -2.38 -6.15 -1.74
N PHE A 105 -2.50 -5.42 -0.65
CA PHE A 105 -3.56 -5.57 0.35
C PHE A 105 -3.89 -4.21 0.96
N ARG A 106 -5.10 -4.10 1.52
CA ARG A 106 -5.54 -2.93 2.27
C ARG A 106 -5.61 -3.24 3.76
N VAL A 107 -5.37 -2.21 4.56
CA VAL A 107 -5.50 -2.22 6.02
C VAL A 107 -6.36 -1.05 6.44
N ILE A 108 -7.29 -1.28 7.35
CA ILE A 108 -8.13 -0.26 7.99
C ILE A 108 -7.85 -0.31 9.51
N PRO A 109 -7.58 0.83 10.17
CA PRO A 109 -7.59 0.90 11.64
C PRO A 109 -8.92 0.41 12.20
N LEU A 110 -8.92 -0.50 13.18
CA LEU A 110 -10.16 -1.13 13.65
C LEU A 110 -11.19 -0.13 14.20
N SER A 111 -10.75 0.95 14.82
CA SER A 111 -11.58 2.06 15.31
C SER A 111 -12.24 2.89 14.20
N LEU A 112 -11.77 2.76 12.95
CA LEU A 112 -12.32 3.42 11.78
C LEU A 112 -13.12 2.46 10.89
N TRP A 113 -13.04 1.16 11.13
CA TRP A 113 -13.72 0.15 10.33
C TRP A 113 -15.21 0.14 10.64
N ARG A 114 -16.02 0.38 9.61
CA ARG A 114 -17.49 0.43 9.75
C ARG A 114 -18.14 -0.92 9.56
N ASN A 115 -17.49 -1.80 8.81
CA ASN A 115 -18.01 -3.13 8.48
C ASN A 115 -19.36 -3.07 7.76
N ASP A 116 -19.59 -2.03 6.95
CA ASP A 116 -20.85 -1.83 6.22
C ASP A 116 -21.12 -2.96 5.20
N TRP A 117 -20.06 -3.72 4.86
CA TRP A 117 -20.07 -4.74 3.80
C TRP A 117 -19.85 -6.16 4.31
N GLY A 118 -19.98 -6.40 5.63
CA GLY A 118 -20.00 -7.74 6.20
C GLY A 118 -18.68 -8.50 6.08
N GLY A 119 -17.56 -7.88 6.47
CA GLY A 119 -16.24 -8.51 6.49
C GLY A 119 -15.48 -8.39 5.18
N LEU A 120 -15.79 -7.38 4.37
CA LEU A 120 -15.17 -7.17 3.06
C LEU A 120 -14.43 -5.82 3.01
N ILE A 121 -13.31 -5.82 2.30
CA ILE A 121 -12.66 -4.63 1.75
C ILE A 121 -12.63 -4.80 0.23
N GLY A 122 -13.40 -3.98 -0.48
CA GLY A 122 -13.74 -4.22 -1.88
C GLY A 122 -14.46 -5.57 -2.04
N ASP A 123 -13.94 -6.40 -2.95
CA ASP A 123 -14.43 -7.76 -3.17
C ASP A 123 -13.67 -8.83 -2.37
N TYR A 124 -12.80 -8.42 -1.44
CA TYR A 124 -11.91 -9.32 -0.73
C TYR A 124 -12.32 -9.54 0.72
N ALA A 125 -12.21 -10.79 1.18
CA ALA A 125 -12.39 -11.12 2.58
C ALA A 125 -11.35 -10.42 3.47
N THR A 126 -11.73 -10.23 4.74
CA THR A 126 -10.87 -9.59 5.73
C THR A 126 -10.58 -10.50 6.91
N GLU A 127 -9.42 -10.32 7.51
CA GLU A 127 -9.08 -10.83 8.83
C GLU A 127 -8.95 -9.66 9.81
N VAL A 128 -9.23 -9.92 11.09
CA VAL A 128 -9.12 -8.93 12.17
C VAL A 128 -7.95 -9.32 13.07
N LEU A 129 -6.98 -8.43 13.19
CA LEU A 129 -5.92 -8.52 14.18
C LEU A 129 -6.26 -7.59 15.35
N ALA A 130 -6.92 -8.14 16.38
CA ALA A 130 -7.33 -7.40 17.58
C ALA A 130 -6.14 -7.11 18.54
N GLY A 131 -6.22 -6.00 19.27
CA GLY A 131 -5.20 -5.55 20.23
C GLY A 131 -5.17 -6.28 21.59
N PRO A 132 -4.21 -5.95 22.49
CA PRO A 132 -3.47 -4.69 22.55
C PRO A 132 -2.18 -4.73 21.74
N ILE A 133 -2.06 -3.83 20.76
CA ILE A 133 -0.79 -3.56 20.11
C ILE A 133 -0.06 -2.55 21.00
N ASP A 134 0.92 -3.01 21.77
CA ASP A 134 1.88 -2.10 22.40
C ASP A 134 2.53 -1.30 21.29
N LEU A 135 2.13 -0.03 21.16
CA LEU A 135 2.75 0.86 20.21
C LEU A 135 4.20 0.99 20.65
N VAL A 136 5.13 0.65 19.76
CA VAL A 136 6.53 0.99 19.96
C VAL A 136 6.59 2.51 20.02
N GLU A 137 6.69 3.06 21.23
CA GLU A 137 6.96 4.48 21.43
C GLU A 137 8.30 4.79 20.76
N ASP A 138 8.43 5.99 20.18
CA ASP A 138 9.66 6.42 19.53
C ASP A 138 10.80 6.33 20.56
N GLY A 139 11.52 5.21 20.54
CA GLY A 139 12.71 5.01 21.33
C GLY A 139 13.68 6.07 20.86
N GLY A 140 13.79 7.14 21.65
CA GLY A 140 14.84 8.14 21.51
C GLY A 140 16.15 7.40 21.52
N GLY A 141 16.67 7.12 20.33
CA GLY A 141 18.02 6.64 20.15
C GLY A 141 18.92 7.74 20.66
N THR A 142 19.37 7.63 21.90
CA THR A 142 20.65 8.18 22.29
C THR A 142 21.67 7.42 21.44
N GLY A 143 21.95 7.95 20.26
CA GLY A 143 23.17 7.60 19.55
C GLY A 143 24.36 7.81 20.50
N PRO A 144 25.46 7.06 20.33
CA PRO A 144 26.63 7.27 21.16
C PRO A 144 27.04 8.74 21.07
N SER A 145 27.19 9.38 22.23
CA SER A 145 27.75 10.72 22.33
C SER A 145 29.18 10.67 21.82
N ASP A 146 29.43 11.24 20.64
CA ASP A 146 30.76 11.65 20.23
C ASP A 146 31.20 12.83 21.11
N ASP A 147 31.61 12.54 22.33
CA ASP A 147 32.34 13.45 23.20
C ASP A 147 33.37 12.67 24.01
N ALA A 148 34.55 12.53 23.42
CA ALA A 148 35.79 12.39 24.17
C ALA A 148 36.78 13.42 23.62
N PRO A 149 37.11 14.48 24.37
CA PRO A 149 38.23 15.35 24.04
C PRO A 149 39.52 14.81 24.67
N GLY A 150 40.62 14.85 23.90
CA GLY A 150 42.00 14.78 24.41
C GLY A 150 42.65 13.41 24.37
#